data_AF-A0A370XD28-F1
#
_entry.id   AF-A0A370XD28-F1
#
_cell.length_a   1.000
_cell.length_b   1.000
_cell.length_c   1.000
_cell.angle_alpha   90.00
_cell.angle_beta   90.00
_cell.angle_gamma   90.00
#
_symmetry.space_group_name_H-M   'P 1'
#
loop_
_entity.id
_entity.type
_entity.pdbx_description
1 polymer ?
#
loop_
_entity_poly.entity_id
_entity_poly.type
_entity_poly.pdbx_seq_one_letter_code
_entity_poly.pdbx_strand_id
1 'polypeptide(L)'
;MSKDMQIEVLGRPPEAATFEGNGTVRHYFKQWATLTVDGLPTSFEFSTDEVLPAGPAVLDPRSFSVVNGRLQVTRPRLVSLVGAATAVKPSSAAKVA
;
A
#
# COMPACT_ATOMS: atom_id res chain seq x y z
N MET A 1 23.89 -2.17 10.60
CA MET A 1 22.53 -2.73 10.55
C MET A 1 21.79 -1.94 9.48
N SER A 2 21.46 -2.53 8.34
CA SER A 2 20.63 -1.84 7.34
C SER A 2 19.30 -1.51 8.01
N LYS A 3 18.91 -0.24 7.95
CA LYS A 3 17.65 0.21 8.53
C LYS A 3 16.60 -0.11 7.47
N ASP A 4 15.90 -1.22 7.69
CA ASP A 4 14.91 -1.78 6.78
C ASP A 4 13.95 -0.70 6.24
N MET A 5 13.59 -0.86 4.98
CA MET A 5 12.62 -0.01 4.29
C MET A 5 11.27 -0.06 5.00
N GLN A 6 10.72 1.09 5.39
CA GLN A 6 9.41 1.19 6.05
C GLN A 6 8.49 2.12 5.28
N ILE A 7 7.21 1.75 5.16
CA ILE A 7 6.16 2.59 4.56
C ILE A 7 5.04 2.80 5.57
N GLU A 8 4.62 4.04 5.73
CA GLU A 8 3.49 4.43 6.58
C GLU A 8 2.50 5.30 5.80
N VAL A 9 1.23 4.91 5.79
CA VAL A 9 0.14 5.73 5.26
C VAL A 9 -0.13 6.86 6.26
N LEU A 10 -0.14 8.09 5.79
CA LEU A 10 -0.39 9.26 6.62
C LEU A 10 -1.87 9.41 6.93
N GLY A 11 -2.20 9.84 8.15
CA GLY A 11 -3.57 10.17 8.57
C GLY A 11 -4.10 11.49 8.00
N ARG A 12 -3.74 11.82 6.76
CA ARG A 12 -4.29 12.99 6.05
C ARG A 12 -5.64 12.63 5.44
N PRO A 13 -6.57 13.59 5.30
CA PRO A 13 -7.83 13.37 4.60
C PRO A 13 -7.55 12.86 3.16
N PRO A 14 -8.19 11.76 2.73
CA PRO A 14 -8.08 11.29 1.35
C PRO A 14 -8.76 12.29 0.41
N GLU A 15 -8.15 12.53 -0.76
CA GLU A 15 -8.70 13.39 -1.80
C GLU A 15 -9.41 12.52 -2.85
N ALA A 16 -10.72 12.72 -3.02
CA ALA A 16 -11.48 12.03 -4.07
C ALA A 16 -11.09 12.57 -5.44
N ALA A 17 -10.83 11.67 -6.38
CA ALA A 17 -10.49 11.98 -7.75
C ALA A 17 -11.24 11.06 -8.71
N THR A 18 -11.41 11.55 -9.94
CA THR A 18 -12.07 10.82 -11.01
C THR A 18 -11.18 10.79 -12.23
N PHE A 19 -11.04 9.62 -12.85
CA PHE A 19 -10.37 9.46 -14.12
C PHE A 19 -11.43 9.11 -15.18
N GLU A 20 -11.49 9.90 -16.23
CA GLU A 20 -12.35 9.65 -17.39
C GLU A 20 -11.47 9.30 -18.59
N GLY A 21 -11.65 8.10 -19.13
CA GLY A 21 -10.90 7.65 -20.30
C GLY A 21 -11.63 6.54 -21.04
N ASN A 22 -11.63 6.60 -22.37
CA ASN A 22 -12.26 5.59 -23.25
C ASN A 22 -13.73 5.29 -22.88
N GLY A 23 -14.50 6.32 -22.53
CA GLY A 23 -15.92 6.18 -22.13
C GLY A 23 -16.15 5.54 -20.76
N THR A 24 -15.10 5.27 -19.98
CA THR A 24 -15.20 4.72 -18.63
C THR A 24 -14.83 5.80 -17.60
N VAL A 25 -15.70 5.98 -16.61
CA VAL A 25 -15.45 6.82 -15.43
C VAL A 25 -14.98 5.93 -14.30
N ARG A 26 -13.83 6.25 -13.71
CA ARG A 26 -13.29 5.56 -12.52
C ARG A 26 -13.13 6.55 -11.39
N HIS A 27 -13.73 6.24 -10.25
CA HIS A 27 -13.54 6.98 -9.01
C HIS A 27 -12.44 6.32 -8.18
N TYR A 28 -11.55 7.14 -7.62
CA TYR A 28 -10.45 6.69 -6.76
C TYR A 28 -10.11 7.77 -5.74
N PHE A 29 -9.25 7.42 -4.79
CA PHE A 29 -8.74 8.34 -3.77
C PHE A 29 -7.24 8.53 -3.95
N LYS A 30 -6.79 9.77 -3.78
CA LYS A 30 -5.37 10.09 -3.58
C LYS A 30 -5.09 10.18 -2.09
N GLN A 31 -4.02 9.51 -1.67
CA GLN A 31 -3.54 9.51 -0.29
C GLN A 31 -2.03 9.68 -0.28
N TRP A 32 -1.51 10.02 0.89
CA TRP A 32 -0.09 10.26 1.11
C TRP A 32 0.50 9.20 2.02
N ALA A 33 1.73 8.79 1.72
CA ALA A 33 2.52 7.91 2.56
C ALA A 33 3.94 8.45 2.71
N THR A 34 4.64 7.97 3.74
CA THR A 34 6.07 8.21 3.94
C THR A 34 6.82 6.90 3.76
N LEU A 35 7.84 6.93 2.92
CA LEU A 35 8.84 5.87 2.75
C LEU A 35 10.10 6.27 3.50
N THR A 36 10.55 5.44 4.42
CA THR A 36 11.83 5.62 5.13
C THR A 36 12.80 4.54 4.69
N VAL A 37 13.93 4.95 4.10
CA VAL A 37 15.04 4.04 3.73
C VAL A 37 16.28 4.51 4.46
N ASP A 38 16.90 3.63 5.22
CA ASP A 38 18.09 3.95 6.02
C ASP A 38 17.92 5.12 7.01
N GLY A 39 16.68 5.38 7.42
CA GLY A 39 16.31 6.53 8.28
C GLY A 39 16.11 7.85 7.53
N LEU A 40 16.13 7.84 6.19
CA LEU A 40 15.84 8.99 5.35
C LEU A 40 14.37 8.93 4.88
N PRO A 41 13.48 9.82 5.37
CA PRO A 41 12.08 9.82 4.98
C PRO A 41 11.86 10.56 3.66
N THR A 42 10.98 10.03 2.82
CA THR A 42 10.48 10.65 1.59
C THR A 42 8.98 10.45 1.52
N SER A 43 8.22 11.54 1.37
CA SER A 43 6.76 11.46 1.19
C SER A 43 6.39 11.30 -0.28
N PHE A 44 5.35 10.52 -0.55
CA PHE A 44 4.82 10.31 -1.90
C PHE A 44 3.30 10.21 -1.90
N GLU A 45 2.69 10.60 -3.01
CA GLU A 45 1.27 10.40 -3.29
C GLU A 45 1.06 9.04 -3.95
N PHE A 46 -0.03 8.36 -3.59
CA PHE A 46 -0.48 7.15 -4.27
C PHE A 46 -1.99 7.17 -4.48
N SER A 47 -2.47 6.38 -5.43
CA SER A 47 -3.89 6.27 -5.78
C SER A 47 -4.45 4.91 -5.41
N THR A 48 -5.57 4.90 -4.70
CA THR A 48 -6.26 3.68 -4.24
C THR A 48 -7.74 3.73 -4.57
N ASP A 49 -8.34 2.58 -4.82
CA ASP A 49 -9.78 2.49 -5.10
C ASP A 49 -10.60 2.55 -3.79
N GLU A 50 -9.99 2.12 -2.67
CA GLU A 50 -10.56 2.18 -1.32
C GLU A 50 -9.61 2.93 -0.38
N VAL A 51 -10.16 3.75 0.51
CA VAL A 51 -9.37 4.52 1.49
C VAL A 51 -8.62 3.59 2.42
N LEU A 52 -7.30 3.73 2.47
CA LEU A 52 -6.46 2.99 3.42
C LEU A 52 -6.40 3.72 4.77
N PRO A 53 -6.45 2.98 5.89
CA PRO A 53 -6.25 3.56 7.21
C PRO A 53 -4.80 4.02 7.38
N ALA A 54 -4.59 5.02 8.22
CA ALA A 54 -3.25 5.46 8.61
C ALA A 54 -2.49 4.33 9.32
N GLY A 55 -1.18 4.26 9.12
CA GLY A 55 -0.32 3.28 9.76
C GLY A 55 0.55 2.47 8.79
N PRO A 56 1.18 1.39 9.27
CA PRO A 56 2.16 0.64 8.50
C PRO A 56 1.53 0.00 7.27
N ALA A 57 2.25 0.05 6.16
CA ALA A 57 1.84 -0.51 4.88
C ALA A 57 3.03 -1.13 4.14
N VAL A 58 2.72 -1.92 3.12
CA VAL A 58 3.71 -2.52 2.21
C VAL A 58 3.31 -2.28 0.76
N LEU A 59 4.30 -2.29 -0.15
CA LEU A 59 4.02 -2.28 -1.58
C LEU A 59 3.38 -3.60 -2.00
N ASP A 60 2.24 -3.50 -2.69
CA ASP A 60 1.64 -4.64 -3.39
C ASP A 60 2.60 -5.05 -4.54
N PRO A 61 2.83 -6.36 -4.78
CA PRO A 61 3.57 -6.86 -5.95
C PRO A 61 3.08 -6.30 -7.29
N ARG A 62 1.79 -5.95 -7.39
CA ARG A 62 1.18 -5.28 -8.56
C ARG A 62 1.69 -3.86 -8.81
N SER A 63 2.48 -3.31 -7.90
CA SER A 63 3.15 -2.02 -8.08
C SER A 63 4.33 -2.10 -9.03
N PHE A 64 4.85 -3.32 -9.25
CA PHE A 64 6.04 -3.56 -10.02
C PHE A 64 5.72 -4.07 -11.42
N SER A 65 6.54 -3.68 -12.38
CA SER A 65 6.51 -4.20 -13.74
C SER A 65 7.92 -4.23 -14.32
N VAL A 66 8.13 -5.05 -15.35
CA VAL A 66 9.41 -5.11 -16.06
C VAL A 66 9.36 -4.13 -17.24
N VAL A 67 10.21 -3.11 -17.18
CA VAL A 67 10.36 -2.10 -18.24
C VAL A 67 11.79 -2.18 -18.76
N ASN A 68 11.96 -2.46 -20.06
CA ASN A 68 13.28 -2.63 -20.69
C ASN A 68 14.20 -3.63 -19.97
N GLY A 69 13.62 -4.77 -19.53
CA GLY A 69 14.36 -5.83 -18.84
C GLY A 69 14.72 -5.51 -17.38
N ARG A 70 14.24 -4.40 -16.81
CA ARG A 70 14.49 -4.01 -15.42
C ARG A 70 13.19 -3.95 -14.63
N LEU A 71 13.22 -4.43 -13.39
CA LEU A 71 12.10 -4.28 -12.46
C LEU A 71 11.98 -2.81 -12.05
N GLN A 72 10.80 -2.23 -12.23
CA GLN A 72 10.50 -0.84 -11.89
C GLN A 72 9.15 -0.74 -11.17
N VAL A 73 9.05 0.21 -10.23
CA VAL A 73 7.77 0.62 -9.65
C VAL A 73 7.12 1.60 -10.63
N THR A 74 6.07 1.17 -11.32
CA THR A 74 5.36 2.01 -12.29
C THR A 74 4.14 2.70 -11.71
N ARG A 75 3.46 2.04 -10.76
CA ARG A 75 2.37 2.65 -10.00
C ARG A 75 2.40 2.13 -8.56
N PRO A 76 2.70 2.97 -7.55
CA PRO A 76 2.69 2.53 -6.17
C PRO A 76 1.26 2.15 -5.75
N ARG A 77 1.09 0.91 -5.32
CA ARG A 77 -0.12 0.39 -4.68
C ARG A 77 0.28 -0.12 -3.31
N LEU A 78 -0.47 0.28 -2.28
CA LEU A 78 -0.18 -0.09 -0.91
C LEU A 78 -1.22 -1.05 -0.37
N VAL A 79 -0.76 -1.97 0.48
CA VAL A 79 -1.61 -2.82 1.31
C VAL A 79 -1.35 -2.43 2.76
N SER A 80 -2.41 -2.08 3.48
CA SER A 80 -2.32 -1.76 4.92
C SER A 80 -2.03 -3.00 5.73
N LEU A 81 -1.07 -2.92 6.65
CA LEU A 81 -0.77 -3.97 7.61
C LEU A 81 -1.67 -3.92 8.85
N VAL A 82 -2.42 -2.83 9.05
CA VAL A 82 -3.32 -2.64 10.20
C VAL A 82 -4.43 -3.70 10.23
N GLY A 83 -4.90 -4.16 9.05
CA GLY A 83 -5.91 -5.22 8.92
C GLY A 83 -5.36 -6.64 8.72
N ALA A 84 -4.08 -6.81 8.41
CA ALA A 84 -3.48 -8.12 8.18
C ALA A 84 -3.31 -8.92 9.49
N ALA A 85 -3.21 -8.23 10.64
CA ALA A 85 -3.10 -8.85 11.95
C ALA A 85 -4.41 -9.48 12.45
N THR A 86 -5.58 -9.07 11.96
CA THR A 86 -6.88 -9.62 12.35
C THR A 86 -7.34 -10.81 11.49
N ALA A 87 -6.65 -11.11 10.38
CA ALA A 87 -6.97 -12.24 9.50
C ALA A 87 -6.35 -13.57 9.93
N VAL A 88 -5.47 -13.59 10.93
CA VAL A 88 -4.94 -14.83 11.51
C VAL A 88 -5.96 -15.39 12.51
N LYS A 89 -6.92 -16.18 12.04
CA LYS A 89 -7.69 -17.07 12.92
C LYS A 89 -6.72 -18.05 13.57
N PRO A 90 -6.54 -18.08 14.90
CA PRO A 90 -5.84 -19.19 15.53
C PRO A 90 -6.66 -20.46 15.30
N SER A 91 -6.14 -21.39 14.50
CA SER A 91 -6.70 -22.74 14.38
C SER A 91 -6.41 -23.49 15.67
N SER A 92 -7.28 -23.34 16.67
CA SER A 92 -7.31 -24.21 17.84
C SER A 92 -8.28 -25.35 17.58
N ALA A 93 -7.75 -26.54 17.25
CA ALA A 93 -8.38 -27.83 17.52
C ALA A 93 -7.41 -29.00 17.24
N ALA A 94 -6.29 -29.08 17.97
CA ALA A 94 -5.63 -30.37 18.16
C ALA A 94 -6.30 -31.06 19.36
N LYS A 95 -7.40 -31.77 19.10
CA LYS A 95 -8.03 -32.66 20.07
C LYS A 95 -7.27 -33.98 20.04
N VAL A 96 -6.37 -34.18 21.01
CA VAL A 96 -5.79 -35.48 21.32
C VAL A 96 -6.85 -36.25 22.13
N ALA A 97 -7.32 -37.36 21.57
CA ALA A 97 -8.03 -38.43 22.27
C ALA A 97 -7.45 -39.75 21.78
#